data_AF-A0A522VN17-F1
#
_entry.id   AF-A0A522VN17-F1
#
_cell.length_a   1.000
_cell.length_b   1.000
_cell.length_c   1.000
_cell.angle_alpha   90.00
_cell.angle_beta   90.00
_cell.angle_gamma   90.00
#
_symmetry.space_group_name_H-M   'P 1'
#
loop_
_entity.id
_entity.type
_entity.pdbx_description
1 polymer ?
#
loop_
_entity_poly.entity_id
_entity_poly.type
_entity_poly.pdbx_seq_one_letter_code
_entity_poly.pdbx_strand_id
1 'polypeptide(L)'
;MTALRIAFQLLLYVPLMLLIGYFSSYPRFTQVPEGEALVRLSIVHGAQRLQECRERSPEELAKLAPNMRAALDCPRERAPLAVELEFDARVVYRRSVPPTGLRRDGAAAVYHRMQVPAGRHHIVARLRDRAGEGFDYTREATLDIAPGASLVIDFSAAQGGFVFKG
;
A
#
# COMPACT_ATOMS: atom_id res chain seq x y z
N MET A 1 -11.02 -65.91 9.99
CA MET A 1 -10.11 -64.78 10.33
C MET A 1 -10.11 -63.66 9.28
N THR A 2 -10.15 -63.97 7.98
CA THR A 2 -10.13 -62.96 6.89
C THR A 2 -11.34 -62.02 6.87
N ALA A 3 -12.56 -62.53 7.08
CA ALA A 3 -13.78 -61.71 7.08
C ALA A 3 -13.80 -60.66 8.21
N LEU A 4 -13.35 -61.03 9.42
CA LEU A 4 -13.24 -60.11 10.55
C LEU A 4 -12.22 -58.99 10.28
N ARG A 5 -11.09 -59.33 9.64
CA ARG A 5 -10.07 -58.37 9.22
C ARG A 5 -10.62 -57.37 8.19
N ILE A 6 -11.37 -57.85 7.20
CA ILE A 6 -12.00 -56.98 6.19
C ILE A 6 -13.03 -56.05 6.85
N ALA A 7 -13.84 -56.57 7.78
CA ALA A 7 -14.82 -55.76 8.51
C ALA A 7 -14.15 -54.62 9.31
N PHE A 8 -13.05 -54.90 10.02
CA PHE A 8 -12.30 -53.86 10.74
C PHE A 8 -11.62 -52.86 9.80
N GLN A 9 -11.07 -53.31 8.67
CA GLN A 9 -10.50 -52.41 7.67
C GLN A 9 -11.54 -51.45 7.10
N LEU A 10 -12.73 -51.95 6.76
CA LEU A 10 -13.82 -51.09 6.29
C LEU A 10 -14.29 -50.12 7.39
N LEU A 11 -14.43 -50.61 8.63
CA LEU A 11 -14.84 -49.79 9.77
C LEU A 11 -13.88 -48.62 10.04
N LEU A 12 -12.58 -48.78 9.79
CA LEU A 12 -11.59 -47.73 10.01
C LEU A 12 -11.35 -46.86 8.77
N TYR A 13 -11.22 -47.47 7.60
CA TYR A 13 -10.84 -46.75 6.39
C TYR A 13 -11.99 -45.98 5.75
N VAL A 14 -13.23 -46.48 5.82
CA VAL A 14 -14.37 -45.77 5.24
C VAL A 14 -14.63 -44.43 5.96
N PRO A 15 -14.73 -44.36 7.30
CA PRO A 15 -14.91 -43.08 7.99
C PRO A 15 -13.72 -42.13 7.76
N LEU A 16 -12.50 -42.66 7.75
CA LEU A 16 -11.30 -41.87 7.47
C LEU A 16 -11.34 -41.26 6.06
N MET A 17 -11.67 -42.06 5.04
CA MET A 17 -11.80 -41.57 3.66
C MET A 17 -12.92 -40.54 3.52
N LEU A 18 -14.05 -40.72 4.21
CA LEU A 18 -15.13 -39.74 4.23
C LEU A 18 -14.68 -38.42 4.88
N LEU A 19 -13.96 -38.50 5.99
CA LEU A 19 -13.46 -37.32 6.70
C LEU A 19 -12.44 -36.55 5.85
N ILE A 20 -11.51 -37.27 5.21
CA ILE A 20 -10.55 -36.69 4.27
C ILE A 20 -11.28 -36.06 3.08
N GLY A 21 -12.24 -36.76 2.46
CA GLY A 21 -12.98 -36.24 1.31
C GLY A 21 -13.78 -34.98 1.64
N TYR A 22 -14.44 -34.96 2.80
CA TYR A 22 -15.18 -33.80 3.29
C TYR A 22 -14.25 -32.61 3.54
N PHE A 23 -13.21 -32.77 4.36
CA PHE A 23 -12.31 -31.68 4.70
C PHE A 23 -11.36 -31.27 3.58
N SER A 24 -11.15 -32.12 2.57
CA SER A 24 -10.42 -31.75 1.35
C SER A 24 -11.19 -30.77 0.47
N SER A 25 -12.51 -30.66 0.64
CA SER A 25 -13.39 -29.88 -0.25
C SER A 25 -14.16 -28.78 0.49
N TYR A 26 -14.30 -28.90 1.81
CA TYR A 26 -15.10 -28.04 2.66
C TYR A 26 -14.45 -27.81 4.03
N PRO A 27 -14.52 -26.59 4.62
CA PRO A 27 -15.08 -25.38 4.03
C PRO A 27 -14.18 -24.84 2.92
N ARG A 28 -14.79 -24.32 1.85
CA ARG A 28 -14.04 -23.63 0.81
C ARG A 28 -13.45 -22.37 1.39
N PHE A 29 -12.12 -22.27 1.37
CA PHE A 29 -11.45 -21.04 1.76
C PHE A 29 -11.59 -19.99 0.66
N THR A 30 -12.24 -18.88 0.97
CA THR A 30 -12.33 -17.71 0.10
C THR A 30 -11.47 -16.58 0.67
N GLN A 31 -10.55 -16.04 -0.13
CA GLN A 31 -9.70 -14.92 0.30
C GLN A 31 -10.48 -13.60 0.43
N VAL A 32 -11.59 -13.48 -0.29
CA VAL A 32 -12.49 -12.33 -0.31
C VAL A 32 -13.91 -12.88 -0.12
N PRO A 33 -14.71 -12.33 0.81
CA PRO A 33 -16.12 -12.70 0.98
C PRO A 33 -16.92 -12.54 -0.30
N GLU A 34 -18.02 -13.29 -0.40
CA GLU A 34 -18.93 -13.17 -1.54
C GLU A 34 -19.49 -11.75 -1.64
N GLY A 35 -19.46 -11.18 -2.84
CA GLY A 35 -19.94 -9.82 -3.08
C GLY A 35 -18.98 -8.70 -2.64
N GLU A 36 -17.77 -9.04 -2.17
CA GLU A 36 -16.71 -8.07 -1.87
C GLU A 36 -15.57 -8.15 -2.90
N ALA A 37 -14.74 -7.12 -2.91
CA ALA A 37 -13.51 -7.03 -3.67
C ALA A 37 -12.36 -6.50 -2.80
N LEU A 38 -11.13 -6.80 -3.18
CA LEU A 38 -9.95 -6.43 -2.40
C LEU A 38 -9.20 -5.25 -3.03
N VAL A 39 -9.15 -4.13 -2.32
CA VAL A 39 -8.38 -2.95 -2.72
C VAL A 39 -7.05 -2.93 -1.96
N ARG A 40 -5.95 -2.76 -2.70
CA ARG A 40 -4.59 -2.67 -2.17
C ARG A 40 -3.98 -1.33 -2.55
N LEU A 41 -3.78 -0.46 -1.56
CA LEU A 41 -2.97 0.74 -1.70
C LEU A 41 -1.50 0.37 -1.50
N SER A 42 -0.66 0.59 -2.49
CA SER A 42 0.77 0.26 -2.45
C SER A 42 1.57 1.39 -3.08
N ILE A 43 2.14 2.26 -2.26
CA ILE A 43 2.90 3.42 -2.71
C ILE A 43 4.32 3.31 -2.15
N VAL A 44 5.31 3.48 -3.01
CA VAL A 44 6.70 3.72 -2.61
C VAL A 44 7.16 4.96 -3.35
N HIS A 45 7.29 6.07 -2.61
CA HIS A 45 7.60 7.37 -3.23
C HIS A 45 8.62 8.15 -2.42
N GLY A 46 9.59 8.73 -3.13
CA GLY A 46 10.54 9.68 -2.57
C GLY A 46 9.97 11.09 -2.65
N ALA A 47 9.35 11.52 -1.55
CA ALA A 47 8.86 12.88 -1.37
C ALA A 47 9.95 13.94 -1.63
N GLN A 48 9.53 15.17 -1.92
CA GLN A 48 10.40 16.33 -2.09
C GLN A 48 11.20 16.60 -0.81
N ARG A 49 12.24 17.42 -0.91
CA ARG A 49 13.05 17.80 0.26
C ARG A 49 12.19 18.56 1.25
N LEU A 50 12.45 18.35 2.54
CA LEU A 50 11.74 19.05 3.61
C LEU A 50 12.03 20.56 3.57
N GLN A 51 13.26 20.92 3.18
CA GLN A 51 13.72 22.29 3.04
C GLN A 51 14.31 22.49 1.66
N GLU A 52 14.05 23.64 1.05
CA GLU A 52 14.70 24.04 -0.20
C GLU A 52 16.19 24.30 0.03
N CYS A 53 16.98 24.23 -1.05
CA CYS A 53 18.37 24.61 -0.98
C CYS A 53 18.48 26.11 -0.71
N ARG A 54 19.27 26.50 0.29
CA ARG A 54 19.60 27.91 0.53
C ARG A 54 21.06 28.20 0.20
N GLU A 55 21.31 29.40 -0.30
CA GLU A 55 22.67 29.90 -0.45
C GLU A 55 23.18 30.39 0.92
N ARG A 56 24.44 30.07 1.21
CA ARG A 56 25.13 30.53 2.41
C ARG A 56 25.77 31.89 2.11
N SER A 57 25.64 32.81 3.06
CA SER A 57 26.28 34.11 2.97
C SER A 57 27.83 34.00 3.03
N PRO A 58 28.57 34.99 2.50
CA PRO A 58 30.03 35.00 2.58
C PRO A 58 30.55 34.93 4.03
N GLU A 59 29.83 35.53 4.98
CA GLU A 59 30.16 35.51 6.41
C GLU A 59 30.04 34.11 7.02
N GLU A 60 29.00 33.35 6.63
CA GLU A 60 28.84 31.96 7.05
C GLU A 60 29.89 31.05 6.44
N LEU A 61 30.28 31.29 5.18
CA LEU A 61 31.35 30.55 4.52
C LEU A 61 32.72 30.83 5.14
N ALA A 62 32.99 32.07 5.55
CA ALA A 62 34.24 32.43 6.21
C ALA A 62 34.44 31.69 7.55
N LYS A 63 33.34 31.43 8.27
CA LYS A 63 33.34 30.65 9.53
C LYS A 63 33.64 29.15 9.32
N LEU A 64 33.47 28.64 8.10
CA LEU A 64 33.75 27.25 7.76
C LEU A 64 35.22 27.06 7.36
N ALA A 65 35.75 25.87 7.66
CA ALA A 65 37.08 25.46 7.21
C ALA A 65 37.17 25.49 5.67
N PRO A 66 38.34 25.80 5.07
CA PRO A 66 38.47 26.02 3.63
C PRO A 66 37.91 24.88 2.75
N ASN A 67 38.02 23.62 3.20
CA ASN A 67 37.53 22.44 2.50
C ASN A 67 36.01 22.20 2.64
N MET A 68 35.32 22.96 3.48
CA MET A 68 33.89 22.79 3.80
C MET A 68 33.01 23.97 3.35
N ARG A 69 33.57 24.93 2.59
CA ARG A 69 32.90 26.16 2.10
C ARG A 69 32.02 25.90 0.88
N ALA A 70 31.09 24.95 0.99
CA ALA A 70 30.06 24.76 -0.03
C ALA A 70 29.06 25.94 0.02
N ALA A 71 28.87 26.61 -1.11
CA ALA A 71 27.97 27.77 -1.23
C ALA A 71 26.49 27.41 -1.02
N LEU A 72 26.09 26.18 -1.37
CA LEU A 72 24.72 25.70 -1.21
C LEU A 72 24.57 24.79 0.01
N ASP A 73 23.56 25.06 0.82
CA ASP A 73 23.10 24.24 1.93
C ASP A 73 21.82 23.51 1.52
N CYS A 74 21.95 22.23 1.16
CA CYS A 74 20.83 21.40 0.70
C CYS A 74 20.63 20.21 1.64
N PRO A 75 19.82 20.35 2.70
CA PRO A 75 19.47 19.22 3.55
C PRO A 75 18.88 18.06 2.74
N ARG A 76 19.33 16.85 3.04
CA ARG A 76 18.89 15.63 2.35
C ARG A 76 17.54 15.09 2.87
N GLU A 77 17.10 15.56 4.03
CA GLU A 77 15.85 15.12 4.66
C GLU A 77 14.65 15.42 3.74
N ARG A 78 13.76 14.44 3.62
CA ARG A 78 12.56 14.53 2.78
C ARG A 78 11.32 14.89 3.61
N ALA A 79 10.33 15.46 2.95
CA ALA A 79 9.03 15.70 3.55
C ALA A 79 8.29 14.38 3.86
N PRO A 80 7.44 14.34 4.90
CA PRO A 80 6.58 13.20 5.15
C PRO A 80 5.53 13.06 4.04
N LEU A 81 5.25 11.82 3.64
CA LEU A 81 4.28 11.49 2.62
C LEU A 81 2.88 11.40 3.23
N ALA A 82 1.96 12.30 2.86
CA ALA A 82 0.57 12.19 3.29
C ALA A 82 -0.29 11.58 2.19
N VAL A 83 -1.03 10.53 2.53
CA VAL A 83 -1.91 9.81 1.60
C VAL A 83 -3.32 9.82 2.14
N GLU A 84 -4.27 10.11 1.26
CA GLU A 84 -5.69 10.01 1.54
C GLU A 84 -6.37 9.24 0.41
N LEU A 85 -7.25 8.32 0.78
CA LEU A 85 -8.04 7.52 -0.13
C LEU A 85 -9.49 7.61 0.29
N GLU A 86 -10.33 7.93 -0.69
CA GLU A 86 -11.76 8.13 -0.54
C GLU A 86 -12.48 7.18 -1.52
N PHE A 87 -13.52 6.52 -1.01
CA PHE A 87 -14.44 5.69 -1.78
C PHE A 87 -15.85 6.23 -1.55
N ASP A 88 -16.56 6.56 -2.62
CA ASP A 88 -17.95 7.03 -2.61
C ASP A 88 -18.20 8.16 -1.59
N ALA A 89 -17.38 9.22 -1.68
CA ALA A 89 -17.40 10.37 -0.78
C ALA A 89 -17.05 10.07 0.69
N ARG A 90 -16.58 8.86 1.02
CA ARG A 90 -16.11 8.47 2.35
C ARG A 90 -14.61 8.24 2.37
N VAL A 91 -13.91 8.98 3.23
CA VAL A 91 -12.48 8.73 3.47
C VAL A 91 -12.32 7.39 4.17
N VAL A 92 -11.67 6.46 3.49
CA VAL A 92 -11.44 5.07 3.96
C VAL A 92 -10.02 4.88 4.51
N TYR A 93 -9.07 5.69 4.05
CA TYR A 93 -7.71 5.66 4.54
C TYR A 93 -7.10 7.06 4.53
N ARG A 94 -6.45 7.44 5.63
CA ARG A 94 -5.68 8.69 5.73
C ARG A 94 -4.48 8.48 6.65
N ARG A 95 -3.26 8.69 6.14
CA ARG A 95 -2.04 8.64 6.95
C ARG A 95 -0.97 9.58 6.43
N SER A 96 -0.13 10.03 7.36
CA SER A 96 1.15 10.68 7.07
C SER A 96 2.28 9.74 7.49
N VAL A 97 3.19 9.42 6.57
CA VAL A 97 4.29 8.47 6.80
C VAL A 97 5.62 9.20 6.66
N PRO A 98 6.51 9.12 7.67
CA PRO A 98 7.83 9.74 7.57
C PRO A 98 8.72 9.02 6.56
N PRO A 99 9.72 9.70 5.98
CA PRO A 99 10.73 9.06 5.14
C PRO A 99 11.52 7.99 5.89
N THR A 100 12.02 7.00 5.16
CA THR A 100 12.88 5.95 5.71
C THR A 100 14.35 6.39 5.81
N GLY A 101 15.14 5.59 6.54
CA GLY A 101 16.59 5.79 6.69
C GLY A 101 16.98 6.63 7.90
N LEU A 102 18.21 6.45 8.38
CA LEU A 102 18.74 7.14 9.56
C LEU A 102 18.74 8.67 9.43
N ARG A 103 18.91 9.17 8.20
CA ARG A 103 18.88 10.60 7.87
C ARG A 103 17.56 11.07 7.24
N ARG A 104 16.53 10.21 7.22
CA ARG A 104 15.21 10.50 6.65
C ARG A 104 15.26 11.01 5.20
N ASP A 105 16.18 10.46 4.42
CA ASP A 105 16.39 10.82 3.01
C ASP A 105 15.93 9.71 2.03
N GLY A 106 15.40 8.60 2.56
CA GLY A 106 14.84 7.49 1.81
C GLY A 106 13.39 7.70 1.35
N ALA A 107 12.88 6.78 0.55
CA ALA A 107 11.49 6.77 0.13
C ALA A 107 10.55 6.42 1.30
N ALA A 108 9.35 7.00 1.32
CA ALA A 108 8.28 6.57 2.20
C ALA A 108 7.48 5.45 1.51
N ALA A 109 7.08 4.45 2.28
CA ALA A 109 6.28 3.33 1.79
C ALA A 109 4.95 3.26 2.53
N VAL A 110 3.85 3.12 1.79
CA VAL A 110 2.49 3.00 2.31
C VAL A 110 1.89 1.74 1.72
N TYR A 111 1.50 0.82 2.60
CA TYR A 111 0.78 -0.38 2.24
C TYR A 111 -0.49 -0.48 3.06
N HIS A 112 -1.64 -0.54 2.39
CA HIS A 112 -2.92 -0.75 3.05
C HIS A 112 -3.80 -1.67 2.22
N ARG A 113 -4.50 -2.58 2.89
CA ARG A 113 -5.44 -3.51 2.27
C ARG A 113 -6.79 -3.29 2.91
N MET A 114 -7.82 -3.21 2.08
CA MET A 114 -9.18 -3.06 2.54
C MET A 114 -10.12 -3.83 1.62
N GLN A 115 -11.19 -4.34 2.20
CA GLN A 115 -12.28 -4.96 1.46
C GLN A 115 -13.34 -3.90 1.21
N VAL A 116 -13.87 -3.87 0.00
CA VAL A 116 -14.96 -2.99 -0.43
C VAL A 116 -16.07 -3.84 -1.03
N PRO A 117 -17.33 -3.40 -0.99
CA PRO A 117 -18.38 -4.03 -1.77
C PRO A 117 -17.97 -4.15 -3.24
N ALA A 118 -18.42 -5.18 -3.95
CA ALA A 118 -18.23 -5.25 -5.39
C ALA A 118 -19.21 -4.32 -6.11
N GLY A 119 -18.79 -3.80 -7.26
CA GLY A 119 -19.59 -2.92 -8.10
C GLY A 119 -18.88 -1.61 -8.45
N ARG A 120 -19.69 -0.62 -8.83
CA ARG A 120 -19.22 0.68 -9.31
C ARG A 120 -18.89 1.61 -8.15
N HIS A 121 -17.63 2.01 -8.04
CA HIS A 121 -17.13 2.93 -7.02
C HIS A 121 -16.53 4.19 -7.62
N HIS A 122 -16.80 5.32 -6.98
CA HIS A 122 -16.05 6.55 -7.21
C HIS A 122 -14.89 6.62 -6.23
N ILE A 123 -13.67 6.62 -6.77
CA ILE A 123 -12.43 6.62 -6.00
C ILE A 123 -11.74 7.96 -6.17
N VAL A 124 -11.32 8.57 -5.06
CA VAL A 124 -10.45 9.74 -5.05
C VAL A 124 -9.20 9.42 -4.25
N ALA A 125 -8.05 9.45 -4.92
CA ALA A 125 -6.75 9.22 -4.31
C ALA A 125 -5.97 10.54 -4.29
N ARG A 126 -5.47 10.92 -3.11
CA ARG A 126 -4.74 12.16 -2.88
C ARG A 126 -3.38 11.88 -2.24
N LEU A 127 -2.34 12.55 -2.72
CA LEU A 127 -0.97 12.44 -2.23
C LEU A 127 -0.39 13.84 -2.01
N ARG A 128 0.21 14.06 -0.85
CA ARG A 128 1.10 15.19 -0.57
C ARG A 128 2.52 14.66 -0.45
N ASP A 129 3.40 15.19 -1.29
CA ASP A 129 4.81 14.79 -1.32
C ASP A 129 5.77 15.94 -0.99
N ARG A 130 5.26 17.13 -0.67
CA ARG A 130 6.05 18.26 -0.20
C ARG A 130 5.69 18.72 1.21
N ALA A 131 6.52 19.59 1.77
CA ALA A 131 6.26 20.24 3.05
C ALA A 131 5.11 21.26 2.92
N GLY A 132 4.29 21.37 3.96
CA GLY A 132 3.17 22.32 4.03
C GLY A 132 1.79 21.67 3.91
N GLU A 133 0.79 22.46 3.53
CA GLU A 133 -0.62 22.06 3.42
C GLU A 133 -1.02 21.79 1.96
N GLY A 134 -2.08 20.99 1.76
CA GLY A 134 -2.63 20.66 0.44
C GLY A 134 -2.07 19.37 -0.18
N PHE A 135 -2.76 18.84 -1.19
CA PHE A 135 -2.33 17.63 -1.91
C PHE A 135 -1.73 18.02 -3.26
N ASP A 136 -0.54 17.51 -3.56
CA ASP A 136 0.19 17.79 -4.80
C ASP A 136 -0.34 16.93 -5.96
N TYR A 137 -0.80 15.72 -5.65
CA TYR A 137 -1.40 14.81 -6.62
C TYR A 137 -2.79 14.43 -6.18
N THR A 138 -3.76 14.58 -7.08
CA THR A 138 -5.11 14.08 -6.92
C THR A 138 -5.50 13.34 -8.18
N ARG A 139 -6.05 12.13 -8.03
CA ARG A 139 -6.64 11.39 -9.14
C ARG A 139 -8.01 10.88 -8.74
N GLU A 140 -8.97 11.15 -9.62
CA GLU A 140 -10.34 10.71 -9.50
C GLU A 140 -10.64 9.70 -10.59
N ALA A 141 -11.31 8.60 -10.23
CA ALA A 141 -11.72 7.58 -11.19
C ALA A 141 -13.02 6.94 -10.72
N THR A 142 -13.86 6.56 -11.68
CA THR A 142 -15.00 5.67 -11.43
C THR A 142 -14.67 4.32 -12.03
N LEU A 143 -14.58 3.29 -11.18
CA LEU A 143 -14.21 1.93 -11.60
C LEU A 143 -15.31 0.95 -11.19
N ASP A 144 -15.56 -0.04 -12.04
CA ASP A 144 -16.40 -1.19 -11.71
C ASP A 144 -15.51 -2.33 -11.25
N ILE A 145 -15.66 -2.74 -9.99
CA ILE A 145 -14.82 -3.75 -9.36
C ILE A 145 -15.64 -5.03 -9.22
N ALA A 146 -15.29 -6.04 -10.02
CA ALA A 146 -16.00 -7.31 -10.01
C ALA A 146 -15.86 -8.06 -8.66
N PRO A 147 -16.84 -8.91 -8.27
CA PRO A 147 -16.75 -9.73 -7.06
C PRO A 147 -15.49 -10.61 -7.06
N GLY A 148 -14.77 -10.64 -5.94
CA GLY A 148 -13.52 -11.37 -5.79
C GLY A 148 -12.33 -10.77 -6.54
N ALA A 149 -12.51 -9.68 -7.28
CA ALA A 149 -11.40 -9.00 -7.97
C ALA A 149 -10.46 -8.34 -6.97
N SER A 150 -9.25 -8.01 -7.44
CA SER A 150 -8.33 -7.20 -6.66
C SER A 150 -7.81 -5.99 -7.42
N LEU A 151 -8.22 -4.82 -6.92
CA LEU A 151 -7.73 -3.53 -7.40
C LEU A 151 -6.45 -3.16 -6.65
N VAL A 152 -5.40 -2.81 -7.38
CA VAL A 152 -4.18 -2.21 -6.86
C VAL A 152 -4.15 -0.73 -7.23
N ILE A 153 -3.96 0.11 -6.21
CA ILE A 153 -3.76 1.55 -6.33
C ILE A 153 -2.28 1.81 -6.04
N ASP A 154 -1.55 2.12 -7.10
CA ASP A 154 -0.12 2.40 -7.11
C ASP A 154 0.13 3.89 -7.36
N PHE A 155 1.36 4.36 -7.20
CA PHE A 155 1.73 5.73 -7.49
C PHE A 155 3.08 5.80 -8.22
N SER A 156 3.08 6.51 -9.34
CA SER A 156 4.29 6.82 -10.10
C SER A 156 4.25 8.26 -10.57
N ALA A 157 5.09 9.12 -9.98
CA ALA A 157 5.24 10.50 -10.42
C ALA A 157 5.66 10.59 -11.91
N ALA A 158 6.45 9.62 -12.39
CA ALA A 158 6.87 9.53 -13.80
C ALA A 158 5.70 9.24 -14.77
N GLN A 159 4.65 8.55 -14.30
CA GLN A 159 3.44 8.27 -15.07
C GLN A 159 2.33 9.32 -14.84
N GLY A 160 2.65 10.42 -14.17
CA GLY A 160 1.70 11.50 -13.88
C GLY A 160 0.83 11.27 -12.64
N GLY A 161 1.14 10.30 -11.77
CA GLY A 161 0.52 10.16 -10.45
C GLY A 161 0.01 8.75 -10.13
N PHE A 162 -1.20 8.66 -9.57
CA PHE A 162 -1.81 7.38 -9.18
C PHE A 162 -2.06 6.48 -10.39
N VAL A 163 -1.91 5.17 -10.24
CA VAL A 163 -2.18 4.17 -11.28
C VAL A 163 -3.11 3.10 -10.70
N PHE A 164 -4.24 2.87 -11.37
CA PHE A 164 -5.22 1.85 -11.00
C PHE A 164 -5.00 0.60 -11.85
N LYS A 165 -4.76 -0.55 -11.21
CA LYS A 165 -4.54 -1.85 -11.87
C LYS A 165 -5.55 -2.84 -11.31
N GLY A 166 -6.47 -3.34 -12.15
CA GLY A 166 -7.50 -4.31 -11.79
C GLY A 166 -7.26 -5.69 -12.37
#